data_AF-A0A1T5IEB2-F1
#
_entry.id   AF-A0A1T5IEB2-F1
#
_cell.length_a   1.000
_cell.length_b   1.000
_cell.length_c   1.000
_cell.angle_alpha   90.00
_cell.angle_beta   90.00
_cell.angle_gamma   90.00
#
_symmetry.space_group_name_H-M   'P 1'
#
loop_
_entity.id
_entity.type
_entity.pdbx_description
1 polymer ?
#
loop_
_entity_poly.entity_id
_entity_poly.type
_entity_poly.pdbx_seq_one_letter_code
_entity_poly.pdbx_strand_id
1 'polypeptide(L)'
;MDRFRKYLAFFLTFFLLAGAPAARGQISCVDADGVRWTVTEAGEILRSADGETWTAFDFNAQYAGFYPQMRWRAVAAGGGSVMVAGLDADGHLGVYVSSRGTVWSARSLEYKENGVPCVLDVVPCSLSYDPIRDSFFLCGSQGTLFEMPGCSHCNRLTRYPCDTLYSRGQSGFDALLRGSGGFEQLVKP
;
A
#
# COMPACT_ATOMS: atom_id res chain seq x y z
N MET A 1 -30.51 13.48 5.89
CA MET A 1 -29.65 13.38 7.09
C MET A 1 -29.35 11.94 7.54
N ASP A 2 -29.66 10.91 6.74
CA ASP A 2 -29.53 9.50 7.17
C ASP A 2 -28.66 8.63 6.22
N ARG A 3 -28.01 9.26 5.21
CA ARG A 3 -27.05 8.59 4.30
C ARG A 3 -25.58 8.80 4.67
N PHE A 4 -25.28 9.68 5.62
CA PHE A 4 -23.90 9.99 6.05
C PHE A 4 -23.32 8.96 7.04
N ARG A 5 -24.14 8.09 7.64
CA ARG A 5 -23.68 7.09 8.62
C ARG A 5 -23.12 5.80 8.01
N LYS A 6 -23.33 5.51 6.73
CA LYS A 6 -22.84 4.27 6.09
C LYS A 6 -21.45 4.38 5.46
N TYR A 7 -20.97 5.58 5.15
CA TYR A 7 -19.63 5.79 4.56
C TYR A 7 -18.55 6.14 5.59
N LEU A 8 -18.93 6.48 6.82
CA LEU A 8 -18.00 6.75 7.90
C LEU A 8 -17.35 5.47 8.48
N ALA A 9 -17.86 4.28 8.12
CA ALA A 9 -17.34 3.00 8.59
C ALA A 9 -16.02 2.56 7.93
N PHE A 10 -15.53 3.28 6.92
CA PHE A 10 -14.23 3.03 6.29
C PHE A 10 -13.14 4.03 6.73
N PHE A 11 -13.48 5.03 7.56
CA PHE A 11 -12.62 6.18 7.82
C PHE A 11 -11.85 6.15 9.15
N LEU A 12 -11.96 5.07 9.91
CA LEU A 12 -11.09 4.81 11.05
C LEU A 12 -10.88 3.29 11.18
N THR A 13 -9.78 2.80 10.61
CA THR A 13 -9.08 1.65 11.19
C THR A 13 -7.75 2.15 11.75
N PHE A 14 -7.85 3.15 12.63
CA PHE A 14 -6.89 3.34 13.71
C PHE A 14 -7.61 2.85 14.98
N PHE A 15 -7.08 1.74 15.52
CA PHE A 15 -7.44 1.02 16.75
C PHE A 15 -8.55 -0.06 16.73
N LEU A 16 -8.12 -1.23 17.22
CA LEU A 16 -8.84 -2.35 17.84
C LEU A 16 -9.57 -3.36 16.94
N LEU A 17 -8.78 -4.17 16.21
CA LEU A 17 -9.09 -5.60 16.13
C LEU A 17 -8.62 -6.25 17.43
N ALA A 18 -9.56 -6.57 18.32
CA ALA A 18 -9.28 -7.38 19.50
C ALA A 18 -8.84 -8.78 19.03
N GLY A 19 -7.59 -9.15 19.33
CA GLY A 19 -7.02 -10.46 18.98
C GLY A 19 -5.75 -10.42 18.14
N ALA A 20 -5.42 -9.27 17.52
CA ALA A 20 -4.10 -9.11 16.92
C ALA A 20 -3.02 -9.01 18.03
N PRO A 21 -1.88 -9.73 17.95
CA PRO A 21 -0.76 -9.53 18.86
C PRO A 21 -0.39 -8.04 18.83
N ALA A 22 -0.03 -7.46 19.99
CA ALA A 22 0.17 -6.03 20.21
C ALA A 22 0.88 -5.32 19.04
N ALA A 23 0.10 -4.81 18.08
CA ALA A 23 0.60 -4.24 16.84
C ALA A 23 0.33 -2.74 16.86
N ARG A 24 1.34 -1.97 17.27
CA ARG A 24 1.40 -0.55 16.90
C ARG A 24 1.70 -0.50 15.39
N GLY A 25 1.00 0.37 14.65
CA GLY A 25 1.33 0.66 13.24
C GLY A 25 0.80 -0.30 12.17
N GLN A 26 -0.12 -1.22 12.51
CA GLN A 26 -0.61 -2.24 11.57
C GLN A 26 -1.45 -1.63 10.43
N ILE A 27 -0.95 -1.69 9.19
CA ILE A 27 -1.76 -1.41 7.99
C ILE A 27 -2.44 -2.72 7.62
N SER A 28 -3.77 -2.77 7.77
CA SER A 28 -4.59 -3.91 7.36
C SER A 28 -5.51 -3.54 6.21
N CYS A 29 -5.67 -4.44 5.25
CA CYS A 29 -6.61 -4.28 4.14
C CYS A 29 -7.38 -5.57 3.89
N VAL A 30 -8.47 -5.49 3.11
CA VAL A 30 -9.30 -6.66 2.77
C VAL A 30 -9.37 -6.78 1.25
N ASP A 31 -9.13 -7.98 0.72
CA ASP A 31 -9.27 -8.24 -0.71
C ASP A 31 -10.71 -8.59 -1.11
N ALA A 32 -10.91 -8.87 -2.40
CA ALA A 32 -12.23 -9.15 -2.96
C ALA A 32 -12.84 -10.46 -2.44
N ASP A 33 -12.03 -11.39 -1.94
CA ASP A 33 -12.47 -12.67 -1.39
C ASP A 33 -12.72 -12.57 0.14
N GLY A 34 -12.57 -11.38 0.72
CA GLY A 34 -12.75 -11.13 2.15
C GLY A 34 -11.54 -11.47 3.00
N VAL A 35 -10.41 -11.85 2.39
CA VAL A 35 -9.18 -12.13 3.12
C VAL A 35 -8.57 -10.82 3.58
N ARG A 36 -8.23 -10.77 4.87
CA ARG A 36 -7.55 -9.65 5.50
C ARG A 36 -6.05 -9.86 5.38
N TRP A 37 -5.34 -8.81 5.03
CA TRP A 37 -3.90 -8.80 4.85
C TRP A 37 -3.29 -7.73 5.75
N THR A 38 -2.10 -7.99 6.26
CA THR A 38 -1.32 -7.01 7.00
C THR A 38 0.17 -7.25 6.87
N VAL A 39 0.97 -6.24 7.22
CA VAL A 39 2.43 -6.33 7.35
C VAL A 39 2.83 -6.02 8.79
N THR A 40 3.70 -6.84 9.36
CA THR A 40 4.23 -6.65 10.73
C THR A 40 5.37 -5.64 10.76
N GLU A 41 5.72 -5.11 11.94
CA GLU A 41 6.92 -4.26 12.12
C GLU A 41 8.23 -5.00 11.80
N ALA A 42 8.23 -6.33 11.94
CA ALA A 42 9.34 -7.19 11.53
C ALA A 42 9.47 -7.24 10.00
N GLY A 43 8.38 -6.97 9.27
CA GLY A 43 8.32 -6.96 7.82
C GLY A 43 7.85 -8.28 7.23
N GLU A 44 6.96 -8.98 7.93
CA GLU A 44 6.31 -10.21 7.46
C GLU A 44 4.92 -9.89 6.92
N ILE A 45 4.46 -10.67 5.92
CA ILE A 45 3.08 -10.60 5.43
C ILE A 45 2.25 -11.59 6.23
N LEU A 46 1.16 -11.13 6.85
CA LEU A 46 0.16 -11.99 7.46
C LEU A 46 -1.15 -11.91 6.70
N ARG A 47 -1.89 -13.02 6.66
CA ARG A 47 -3.25 -13.08 6.12
C ARG A 47 -4.20 -13.83 7.05
N SER A 48 -5.48 -13.45 6.99
CA SER A 48 -6.53 -14.02 7.81
C SER A 48 -7.87 -14.03 7.08
N ALA A 49 -8.57 -15.16 7.08
CA ALA A 49 -9.90 -15.27 6.49
C ALA A 49 -11.00 -14.73 7.42
N ASP A 50 -10.82 -14.87 8.73
CA ASP A 50 -11.80 -14.53 9.77
C ASP A 50 -11.48 -13.20 10.49
N GLY A 51 -10.23 -12.74 10.43
CA GLY A 51 -9.70 -11.59 11.18
C GLY A 51 -9.20 -11.93 12.58
N GLU A 52 -9.32 -13.19 12.99
CA GLU A 52 -8.95 -13.69 14.31
C GLU A 52 -7.71 -14.60 14.21
N THR A 53 -7.71 -15.51 13.25
CA THR A 53 -6.64 -16.46 12.98
C THR A 53 -5.74 -15.92 11.89
N TRP A 54 -4.49 -15.60 12.24
CA TRP A 54 -3.51 -15.04 11.30
C TRP A 54 -2.44 -16.06 10.95
N THR A 55 -2.13 -16.16 9.65
CA THR A 55 -1.09 -17.03 9.12
C THR A 55 -0.05 -16.21 8.40
N ALA A 56 1.23 -16.53 8.62
CA ALA A 56 2.31 -15.92 7.86
C ALA A 56 2.30 -16.44 6.42
N PHE A 57 2.40 -15.51 5.48
CA PHE A 57 2.72 -15.80 4.09
C PHE A 57 4.21 -15.54 3.88
N ASP A 58 4.99 -16.61 3.83
CA ASP A 58 6.44 -16.52 3.65
C ASP A 58 6.79 -16.33 2.16
N PHE A 59 6.64 -15.08 1.70
CA PHE A 59 7.03 -14.69 0.34
C PHE A 59 8.50 -15.05 0.05
N ASN A 60 9.37 -14.80 1.01
CA ASN A 60 10.82 -14.92 0.84
C ASN A 60 11.26 -16.37 0.66
N ALA A 61 10.65 -17.31 1.38
CA ALA A 61 10.86 -18.73 1.16
C ALA A 61 10.22 -19.20 -0.16
N GLN A 62 8.98 -18.79 -0.45
CA GLN A 62 8.26 -19.23 -1.64
C GLN A 62 8.92 -18.77 -2.96
N TYR A 63 9.54 -17.59 -2.96
CA TYR A 63 10.17 -16.99 -4.14
C TYR A 63 11.71 -16.94 -4.07
N ALA A 64 12.30 -17.75 -3.18
CA ALA A 64 13.74 -17.89 -3.08
C ALA A 64 14.36 -18.26 -4.44
N GLY A 65 15.39 -17.52 -4.86
CA GLY A 65 16.07 -17.70 -6.15
C GLY A 65 15.38 -17.00 -7.34
N PHE A 66 14.16 -16.50 -7.19
CA PHE A 66 13.46 -15.71 -8.22
C PHE A 66 13.46 -14.22 -7.90
N TYR A 67 13.28 -13.87 -6.62
CA TYR A 67 13.25 -12.50 -6.14
C TYR A 67 14.23 -12.28 -4.98
N PRO A 68 14.70 -11.04 -4.77
CA PRO A 68 15.50 -10.71 -3.59
C PRO A 68 14.70 -10.96 -2.31
N GLN A 69 15.43 -11.16 -1.21
CA GLN A 69 14.82 -11.25 0.13
C GLN A 69 14.31 -9.87 0.53
N MET A 70 13.02 -9.77 0.81
CA MET A 70 12.34 -8.50 1.09
C MET A 70 11.96 -8.38 2.56
N ARG A 71 12.08 -7.17 3.10
CA ARG A 71 11.45 -6.75 4.34
C ARG A 71 10.26 -5.85 4.02
N TRP A 72 9.05 -6.37 4.24
CA TRP A 72 7.82 -5.68 3.87
C TRP A 72 7.52 -4.50 4.78
N ARG A 73 6.89 -3.46 4.23
CA ARG A 73 6.54 -2.25 4.98
C ARG A 73 5.10 -1.79 4.77
N ALA A 74 4.50 -2.16 3.65
CA ALA A 74 3.15 -1.74 3.32
C ALA A 74 2.41 -2.83 2.55
N VAL A 75 1.09 -2.87 2.74
CA VAL A 75 0.16 -3.71 1.98
C VAL A 75 -1.12 -2.92 1.70
N ALA A 76 -1.70 -3.16 0.54
CA ALA A 76 -3.06 -2.71 0.20
C ALA A 76 -3.75 -3.78 -0.63
N ALA A 77 -5.08 -3.77 -0.59
CA ALA A 77 -5.92 -4.63 -1.40
C ALA A 77 -7.06 -3.83 -2.01
N GLY A 78 -7.47 -4.21 -3.21
CA GLY A 78 -8.48 -3.52 -4.00
C GLY A 78 -8.38 -3.86 -5.48
N GLY A 79 -9.44 -3.61 -6.25
CA GLY A 79 -9.47 -3.92 -7.69
C GLY A 79 -9.29 -5.41 -7.99
N GLY A 80 -9.64 -6.29 -7.03
CA GLY A 80 -9.39 -7.73 -7.15
C GLY A 80 -7.90 -8.08 -7.13
N SER A 81 -7.07 -7.31 -6.43
CA SER A 81 -5.65 -7.57 -6.25
C SER A 81 -5.18 -7.15 -4.85
N VAL A 82 -4.04 -7.69 -4.46
CA VAL A 82 -3.28 -7.35 -3.25
C VAL A 82 -1.88 -6.94 -3.68
N MET A 83 -1.38 -5.85 -3.13
CA MET A 83 -0.07 -5.30 -3.42
C MET A 83 0.72 -5.12 -2.13
N VAL A 84 2.00 -5.49 -2.15
CA VAL A 84 2.94 -5.28 -1.05
C VAL A 84 4.13 -4.48 -1.54
N ALA A 85 4.68 -3.65 -0.65
CA ALA A 85 5.90 -2.88 -0.90
C ALA A 85 6.87 -3.05 0.27
N GLY A 86 8.15 -3.19 -0.05
CA GLY A 86 9.22 -3.43 0.92
C GLY A 86 10.58 -3.06 0.37
N LEU A 87 11.61 -3.30 1.17
CA LEU A 87 13.00 -3.07 0.78
C LEU A 87 13.78 -4.38 0.83
N ASP A 88 14.73 -4.57 -0.07
CA ASP A 88 15.71 -5.65 0.07
C ASP A 88 16.80 -5.31 1.10
N ALA A 89 17.80 -6.18 1.25
CA ALA A 89 18.91 -5.99 2.19
C ALA A 89 19.81 -4.79 1.84
N ASP A 90 19.86 -4.40 0.57
CA ASP A 90 20.63 -3.27 0.06
C ASP A 90 19.84 -1.96 0.09
N GLY A 91 18.55 -2.02 0.44
CA GLY A 91 17.65 -0.89 0.54
C GLY A 91 16.92 -0.56 -0.75
N HIS A 92 16.95 -1.42 -1.77
CA HIS A 92 16.21 -1.20 -3.00
C HIS A 92 14.72 -1.48 -2.82
N LEU A 93 13.89 -0.63 -3.42
CA LEU A 93 12.43 -0.77 -3.41
C LEU A 93 11.97 -1.94 -4.27
N GLY A 94 11.19 -2.84 -3.66
CA GLY A 94 10.43 -3.87 -4.36
C GLY A 94 8.94 -3.73 -4.12
N VAL A 95 8.15 -3.82 -5.19
CA VAL A 95 6.68 -3.86 -5.14
C VAL A 95 6.19 -5.10 -5.87
N TYR A 96 5.28 -5.83 -5.25
CA TYR A 96 4.75 -7.08 -5.78
C TYR A 96 3.23 -7.10 -5.69
N VAL A 97 2.59 -7.68 -6.69
CA VAL A 97 1.13 -7.75 -6.81
C VAL A 97 0.65 -9.17 -7.06
N SER A 98 -0.50 -9.51 -6.50
CA SER A 98 -1.20 -10.76 -6.73
C SER A 98 -2.70 -10.52 -6.88
N SER A 99 -3.36 -11.22 -7.80
CA SER A 99 -4.82 -11.12 -7.96
C SER A 99 -5.60 -11.79 -6.82
N ARG A 100 -5.04 -12.84 -6.20
CA ARG A 100 -5.70 -13.60 -5.11
C ARG A 100 -4.75 -14.01 -3.99
N GLY A 101 -3.60 -13.36 -3.89
CA GLY A 101 -2.58 -13.65 -2.89
C GLY A 101 -1.89 -15.02 -3.02
N THR A 102 -2.02 -15.72 -4.16
CA THR A 102 -1.42 -17.04 -4.40
C THR A 102 -0.13 -16.96 -5.20
N VAL A 103 -0.18 -16.27 -6.35
CA VAL A 103 0.96 -16.04 -7.23
C VAL A 103 1.26 -14.55 -7.26
N TRP A 104 2.51 -14.20 -6.99
CA TRP A 104 3.00 -12.83 -6.91
C TRP A 104 3.99 -12.54 -8.03
N SER A 105 3.83 -11.36 -8.61
CA SER A 105 4.71 -10.86 -9.66
C SER A 105 5.26 -9.49 -9.29
N ALA A 106 6.51 -9.23 -9.67
CA ALA A 106 7.10 -7.91 -9.52
C ALA A 106 6.29 -6.87 -10.32
N ARG A 107 6.06 -5.71 -9.70
CA ARG A 107 5.38 -4.58 -10.32
C ARG A 107 6.42 -3.59 -10.84
N SER A 108 6.32 -3.22 -12.12
CA SER A 108 7.21 -2.18 -12.67
C SER A 108 7.03 -0.87 -11.93
N LEU A 109 8.17 -0.27 -11.57
CA LEU A 109 8.30 1.02 -10.91
C LEU A 109 8.85 2.10 -11.85
N GLU A 110 8.90 1.79 -13.14
CA GLU A 110 9.29 2.74 -14.16
C GLU A 110 8.22 3.80 -14.32
N TYR A 111 8.65 5.05 -14.51
CA TYR A 111 7.78 6.18 -14.84
C TYR A 111 8.53 7.15 -15.75
N LYS A 112 7.84 8.21 -16.20
CA LYS A 112 8.46 9.29 -16.97
C LYS A 112 8.36 10.60 -16.22
N GLU A 113 9.47 11.31 -16.11
CA GLU A 113 9.53 12.69 -15.63
C GLU A 113 9.98 13.58 -16.78
N ASN A 114 9.09 14.48 -17.23
CA ASN A 114 9.35 15.34 -18.40
C ASN A 114 9.82 14.57 -19.66
N GLY A 115 9.28 13.35 -19.85
CA GLY A 115 9.62 12.47 -20.98
C GLY A 115 10.85 11.58 -20.75
N VAL A 116 11.62 11.81 -19.68
CA VAL A 116 12.81 11.01 -19.33
C VAL A 116 12.38 9.76 -18.56
N PRO A 117 12.82 8.55 -18.96
CA PRO A 117 12.59 7.33 -18.19
C PRO A 117 13.30 7.38 -16.83
N CYS A 118 12.57 7.05 -15.77
CA CYS A 118 13.05 6.99 -14.41
C CYS A 118 12.55 5.70 -13.75
N VAL A 119 13.22 5.25 -12.69
CA VAL A 119 12.78 4.16 -11.82
C VAL A 119 12.56 4.73 -10.43
N LEU A 120 11.42 4.43 -9.81
CA LEU A 120 11.16 4.88 -8.45
C LEU A 120 12.11 4.17 -7.46
N ASP A 121 12.83 4.95 -6.67
CA ASP A 121 13.68 4.46 -5.60
C ASP A 121 13.45 5.29 -4.33
N VAL A 122 12.63 4.75 -3.41
CA VAL A 122 12.17 5.42 -2.20
C VAL A 122 11.96 4.43 -1.07
N VAL A 123 12.00 4.90 0.17
CA VAL A 123 11.57 4.12 1.34
C VAL A 123 10.04 4.14 1.40
N PRO A 124 9.36 2.98 1.29
CA PRO A 124 7.90 2.94 1.28
C PRO A 124 7.33 3.08 2.71
N CYS A 125 6.27 3.87 2.84
CA CYS A 125 5.57 4.10 4.10
C CYS A 125 4.17 3.49 4.13
N SER A 126 3.41 3.61 3.03
CA SER A 126 2.06 3.04 2.95
C SER A 126 1.66 2.73 1.52
N LEU A 127 0.71 1.80 1.37
CA LEU A 127 -0.03 1.56 0.15
C LEU A 127 -1.51 1.84 0.40
N SER A 128 -2.19 2.34 -0.61
CA SER A 128 -3.66 2.47 -0.62
C SER A 128 -4.18 2.12 -2.00
N TYR A 129 -5.45 1.74 -2.10
CA TYR A 129 -6.15 1.53 -3.36
C TYR A 129 -7.24 2.59 -3.53
N ASP A 130 -7.36 3.13 -4.74
CA ASP A 130 -8.42 4.05 -5.12
C ASP A 130 -9.37 3.38 -6.12
N PRO A 131 -10.63 3.09 -5.74
CA PRO A 131 -11.59 2.43 -6.62
C PRO A 131 -12.10 3.32 -7.76
N ILE A 132 -12.03 4.65 -7.63
CA ILE A 132 -12.48 5.57 -8.67
C ILE A 132 -11.45 5.60 -9.80
N ARG A 133 -10.16 5.58 -9.44
CA ARG A 133 -9.05 5.58 -10.40
C ARG A 133 -8.60 4.18 -10.82
N ASP A 134 -9.12 3.15 -10.16
CA ASP A 134 -8.65 1.77 -10.31
C ASP A 134 -7.11 1.69 -10.24
N SER A 135 -6.55 2.25 -9.16
CA SER A 135 -5.11 2.45 -9.03
C SER A 135 -4.65 2.25 -7.60
N PHE A 136 -3.47 1.64 -7.45
CA PHE A 136 -2.73 1.65 -6.19
C PHE A 136 -1.92 2.92 -6.05
N PHE A 137 -1.72 3.38 -4.82
CA PHE A 137 -0.91 4.54 -4.49
C PHE A 137 0.09 4.19 -3.40
N LEU A 138 1.37 4.45 -3.66
CA LEU A 138 2.45 4.31 -2.70
C LEU A 138 2.84 5.69 -2.15
N CYS A 139 2.84 5.81 -0.82
CA CYS A 139 3.43 6.95 -0.13
C CYS A 139 4.81 6.55 0.41
N GLY A 140 5.78 7.45 0.36
CA GLY A 140 7.13 7.16 0.83
C GLY A 140 7.99 8.39 1.11
N SER A 141 9.28 8.16 1.28
CA SER A 141 10.28 9.23 1.43
C SER A 141 10.28 10.21 0.26
N GLN A 142 10.93 11.37 0.45
CA GLN A 142 11.02 12.46 -0.52
C GLN A 142 9.66 13.02 -0.95
N GLY A 143 8.68 12.99 -0.05
CA GLY A 143 7.32 13.47 -0.30
C GLY A 143 6.60 12.71 -1.43
N THR A 144 6.95 11.44 -1.62
CA THR A 144 6.49 10.64 -2.76
C THR A 144 5.03 10.24 -2.63
N LEU A 145 4.24 10.54 -3.67
CA LEU A 145 2.98 9.87 -3.98
C LEU A 145 3.08 9.25 -5.37
N PHE A 146 3.16 7.93 -5.44
CA PHE A 146 3.32 7.19 -6.69
C PHE A 146 2.05 6.42 -7.06
N GLU A 147 1.43 6.79 -8.17
CA GLU A 147 0.23 6.16 -8.74
C GLU A 147 0.63 4.97 -9.62
N MET A 148 0.05 3.80 -9.34
CA MET A 148 0.26 2.54 -10.07
C MET A 148 -1.10 2.02 -10.58
N PRO A 149 -1.55 2.46 -11.77
CA PRO A 149 -2.74 1.91 -12.43
C PRO A 149 -2.46 0.51 -12.98
N GLY A 150 -3.48 -0.21 -13.46
CA GLY A 150 -3.29 -1.53 -14.08
C GLY A 150 -2.24 -1.55 -15.21
N CYS A 151 -2.18 -0.48 -16.02
CA CYS A 151 -1.15 -0.26 -17.04
C CYS A 151 0.24 0.00 -16.39
N SER A 152 1.21 -0.91 -16.59
CA SER A 152 2.60 -0.80 -16.09
C SER A 152 3.39 0.39 -16.60
N HIS A 153 3.05 0.91 -17.79
CA HIS A 153 3.71 2.08 -18.38
C HIS A 153 3.06 3.41 -18.01
N CYS A 154 1.98 3.36 -17.23
CA CYS A 154 1.15 4.53 -16.90
C CYS A 154 1.39 5.01 -15.46
N ASN A 155 2.44 4.53 -14.80
CA ASN A 155 2.79 4.98 -13.46
C ASN A 155 3.10 6.49 -13.46
N ARG A 156 2.75 7.18 -12.37
CA ARG A 156 2.98 8.62 -12.20
C ARG A 156 3.53 8.95 -10.84
N LEU A 157 4.52 9.82 -10.79
CA LEU A 157 5.07 10.38 -9.56
C LEU A 157 4.54 11.79 -9.34
N THR A 158 4.03 12.05 -8.14
CA THR A 158 3.80 13.41 -7.61
C THR A 158 4.68 13.59 -6.37
N ARG A 159 5.39 14.72 -6.29
CA ARG A 159 6.19 15.08 -5.11
C ARG A 159 5.50 16.18 -4.32
N TYR A 160 5.37 15.97 -3.02
CA TYR A 160 4.89 16.96 -2.05
C TYR A 160 6.06 17.61 -1.32
N PRO A 161 5.94 18.88 -0.89
CA PRO A 161 7.00 19.61 -0.20
C PRO A 161 7.16 19.14 1.26
N CYS A 162 7.52 17.87 1.46
CA CYS A 162 7.80 17.26 2.74
C CYS A 162 8.85 16.14 2.60
N ASP A 163 9.57 15.83 3.68
CA ASP A 163 10.61 14.79 3.66
C ASP A 163 10.03 13.39 3.49
N THR A 164 8.83 13.15 4.00
CA THR A 164 8.18 11.83 3.96
C THR A 164 6.67 12.00 3.91
N LEU A 165 6.05 11.29 2.97
CA LEU A 165 4.61 11.10 2.92
C LEU A 165 4.27 9.78 3.61
N TYR A 166 3.58 9.84 4.74
CA TYR A 166 3.32 8.66 5.57
C TYR A 166 2.09 7.88 5.12
N SER A 167 1.01 8.58 4.78
CA SER A 167 -0.26 7.94 4.47
C SER A 167 -1.15 8.80 3.59
N ARG A 168 -2.04 8.12 2.86
CA ARG A 168 -3.15 8.70 2.11
C ARG A 168 -4.45 8.03 2.53
N GLY A 169 -5.47 8.83 2.84
CA GLY A 169 -6.86 8.38 3.00
C GLY A 169 -7.73 8.96 1.90
N GLN A 170 -8.58 8.15 1.27
CA GLN A 170 -9.45 8.59 0.16
C GLN A 170 -10.92 8.65 0.61
N SER A 171 -11.62 9.72 0.27
CA SER A 171 -13.08 9.88 0.42
C SER A 171 -13.69 10.40 -0.88
N GLY A 172 -14.38 9.55 -1.63
CA GLY A 172 -14.95 9.97 -2.91
C GLY A 172 -13.84 10.45 -3.85
N PHE A 173 -13.89 11.69 -4.31
CA PHE A 173 -12.86 12.29 -5.17
C PHE A 173 -11.73 12.98 -4.40
N ASP A 174 -11.87 13.13 -3.07
CA ASP A 174 -10.90 13.80 -2.22
C ASP A 174 -9.90 12.80 -1.60
N ALA A 175 -8.67 13.25 -1.39
CA ALA A 175 -7.67 12.55 -0.59
C ALA A 175 -7.18 13.44 0.55
N LEU A 176 -6.98 12.85 1.73
CA LEU A 176 -6.19 13.44 2.80
C LEU A 176 -4.81 12.80 2.81
N LEU A 177 -3.78 13.63 2.76
CA LEU A 177 -2.39 13.23 2.89
C LEU A 177 -1.86 13.61 4.27
N ARG A 178 -1.00 12.74 4.82
CA ARG A 178 -0.22 13.02 6.04
C ARG A 178 1.26 12.91 5.71
N GLY A 179 1.97 14.03 5.74
CA GLY A 179 3.42 14.09 5.57
C GLY A 179 4.13 14.51 6.87
N SER A 180 5.46 14.60 6.82
CA SER A 180 6.27 15.13 7.93
C SER A 180 5.96 16.59 8.27
N GLY A 181 5.44 17.37 7.31
CA GLY A 181 4.95 18.74 7.50
C GLY A 181 3.52 18.87 8.04
N GLY A 182 2.83 17.76 8.34
CA GLY A 182 1.43 17.77 8.80
C GLY A 182 0.46 17.18 7.76
N PHE A 183 -0.80 17.65 7.80
CA PHE A 183 -1.86 17.16 6.91
C PHE A 183 -2.09 18.13 5.74
N GLU A 184 -2.32 17.57 4.55
CA GLU A 184 -2.70 18.30 3.35
C GLU A 184 -3.93 17.64 2.72
N GLN A 185 -4.98 18.41 2.45
CA GLN A 185 -6.15 17.92 1.73
C GLN A 185 -5.97 18.15 0.23
N LEU A 186 -6.06 17.07 -0.54
CA LEU A 186 -6.19 17.13 -1.99
C LEU A 186 -7.68 17.14 -2.34
N VAL A 187 -8.14 18.31 -2.74
CA VAL A 187 -9.44 18.47 -3.39
C VAL A 187 -9.17 18.50 -4.89
N LYS A 188 -9.67 17.50 -5.64
CA LYS A 188 -9.72 17.62 -7.10
C LYS A 188 -11.14 18.05 -7.51
N PRO A 189 -11.26 19.03 -8.42
CA PRO A 189 -12.55 19.44 -8.97
C PRO A 189 -13.22 18.30 -9.76
#